data_AF-A0A7X7GJ61-F1
#
_entry.id   AF-A0A7X7GJ61-F1
#
_cell.length_a   1.000
_cell.length_b   1.000
_cell.length_c   1.000
_cell.angle_alpha   90.00
_cell.angle_beta   90.00
_cell.angle_gamma   90.00
#
_symmetry.space_group_name_H-M   'P 1'
#
loop_
_entity.id
_entity.type
_entity.pdbx_description
1 polymer ?
#
loop_
_entity_poly.entity_id
_entity_poly.type
_entity_poly.pdbx_seq_one_letter_code
_entity_poly.pdbx_strand_id
1 'polypeptide(L)'
;MSSGYPDVCPTLRRGDTAVGFSPSPSGCHVRVWWSENGEPIGAYPSTERAVEAGLAAVHHDNPDYACNSDEVRHETGRIGAVLAAVDWYALGW
;
A
#
# COMPACT_ATOMS: atom_id res chain seq x y z
N MET A 1 3.34 -19.73 1.17
CA MET A 1 2.57 -18.85 2.07
C MET A 1 1.71 -17.99 1.17
N SER A 2 0.38 -18.06 1.27
CA SER A 2 -0.44 -17.06 0.59
C SER A 2 -0.09 -15.73 1.23
N SER A 3 0.21 -14.70 0.44
CA SER A 3 0.19 -13.32 0.91
C SER A 3 -1.07 -13.14 1.77
N GLY A 4 -0.99 -12.39 2.87
CA GLY A 4 -2.14 -12.12 3.75
C GLY A 4 -3.26 -11.31 3.10
N TYR A 5 -3.30 -11.22 1.77
CA TYR A 5 -4.12 -10.31 0.98
C TYR A 5 -4.27 -10.79 -0.48
N PRO A 6 -5.29 -10.28 -1.22
CA PRO A 6 -5.59 -10.67 -2.60
C PRO A 6 -4.43 -10.39 -3.57
N ASP A 7 -4.25 -11.25 -4.58
CA ASP A 7 -3.26 -11.04 -5.65
C ASP A 7 -3.46 -9.72 -6.42
N VAL A 8 -4.67 -9.16 -6.37
CA VAL A 8 -5.02 -7.88 -6.99
C VAL A 8 -4.62 -6.66 -6.15
N CYS A 9 -4.10 -6.85 -4.94
CA CYS A 9 -3.60 -5.73 -4.14
C CYS A 9 -2.49 -5.00 -4.87
N PRO A 10 -2.64 -3.69 -5.11
CA PRO A 10 -1.51 -2.91 -5.59
C PRO A 10 -0.42 -2.96 -4.53
N THR A 11 0.83 -3.08 -4.96
CA THR A 11 2.00 -3.16 -4.08
C THR A 11 3.05 -2.11 -4.44
N LEU A 12 3.80 -1.65 -3.44
CA LEU A 12 5.12 -1.02 -3.65
C LEU A 12 6.20 -2.06 -3.37
N ARG A 13 7.28 -2.04 -4.16
CA ARG A 13 8.41 -2.96 -4.00
C ARG A 13 9.74 -2.21 -4.12
N ARG A 14 10.69 -2.55 -3.26
CA ARG A 14 12.10 -2.19 -3.42
C ARG A 14 12.98 -3.36 -2.96
N GLY A 15 13.75 -3.90 -3.90
CA GLY A 15 14.49 -5.14 -3.65
C GLY A 15 13.52 -6.26 -3.25
N ASP A 16 13.81 -6.91 -2.12
CA ASP A 16 12.99 -7.98 -1.56
C ASP A 16 11.85 -7.46 -0.67
N THR A 17 11.87 -6.18 -0.33
CA THR A 17 10.87 -5.54 0.54
C THR A 17 9.66 -5.10 -0.28
N ALA A 18 8.47 -5.49 0.18
CA ALA A 18 7.24 -5.08 -0.47
C ALA A 18 6.09 -4.87 0.52
N VAL A 19 5.22 -3.92 0.20
CA VAL A 19 4.03 -3.57 0.98
C VAL A 19 2.79 -3.56 0.09
N GLY A 20 1.67 -4.01 0.62
CA GLY A 20 0.38 -4.06 -0.07
C GLY A 20 -0.59 -3.00 0.44
N PHE A 21 -1.56 -2.67 -0.41
CA PHE A 21 -2.61 -1.70 -0.11
C PHE A 21 -4.00 -2.28 -0.37
N SER A 22 -4.97 -1.92 0.46
CA SER A 22 -6.39 -2.16 0.19
C SER A 22 -7.26 -1.10 0.85
N PRO A 23 -8.53 -0.96 0.47
CA PRO A 23 -9.48 -0.23 1.30
C PRO A 23 -9.70 -0.97 2.63
N SER A 24 -10.10 -0.23 3.67
CA SER A 24 -10.72 -0.82 4.86
C SER A 24 -12.11 -1.37 4.53
N PRO A 25 -12.68 -2.30 5.32
CA PRO A 25 -14.02 -2.83 5.06
C PRO A 25 -15.10 -1.75 5.11
N SER A 26 -14.85 -0.65 5.83
CA SER A 26 -15.72 0.53 5.88
C SER A 26 -15.55 1.48 4.69
N GLY A 27 -14.53 1.29 3.85
CA GLY A 27 -14.16 2.20 2.76
C GLY A 27 -13.57 3.55 3.20
N CYS A 28 -13.41 3.81 4.51
CA CYS A 28 -12.97 5.12 5.01
C CYS A 28 -11.44 5.28 5.06
N HIS A 29 -10.68 4.19 5.02
CA HIS A 29 -9.22 4.21 5.12
C HIS A 29 -8.59 3.34 4.05
N VAL A 30 -7.32 3.60 3.76
CA VAL A 30 -6.44 2.69 3.03
C VAL A 30 -5.54 1.99 4.03
N ARG A 31 -5.63 0.66 4.07
CA ARG A 31 -4.77 -0.22 4.88
C ARG A 31 -3.45 -0.45 4.15
N VAL A 32 -2.36 -0.49 4.91
CA VAL A 32 -1.01 -0.81 4.44
C VAL A 32 -0.44 -1.91 5.32
N TRP A 33 0.19 -2.90 4.71
CA TRP A 33 0.79 -4.05 5.40
C TRP A 33 2.00 -4.58 4.65
N TRP A 34 2.83 -5.33 5.36
CA TRP A 34 3.95 -6.04 4.77
C TRP A 34 3.48 -7.20 3.90
N SER A 35 4.05 -7.29 2.70
CA SER A 35 3.67 -8.32 1.73
C SER A 35 4.01 -9.75 2.18
N GLU A 36 5.12 -9.86 2.89
CA GLU A 36 5.81 -11.11 3.25
C GLU A 36 5.11 -11.89 4.38
N ASN A 37 4.54 -11.18 5.35
CA ASN A 37 3.99 -11.76 6.57
C ASN A 37 2.57 -11.27 6.87
N GLY A 38 2.05 -10.28 6.13
CA GLY A 38 0.72 -9.71 6.34
C GLY A 38 0.60 -8.80 7.56
N GLU A 39 1.71 -8.47 8.23
CA GLU A 39 1.70 -7.61 9.41
C GLU A 39 1.27 -6.18 9.03
N PRO A 40 0.33 -5.56 9.78
CA PRO A 40 -0.16 -4.23 9.48
C PRO A 40 0.92 -3.18 9.73
N ILE A 41 1.14 -2.31 8.75
CA ILE A 41 1.93 -1.08 8.90
C ILE A 41 1.02 0.02 9.46
N GLY A 42 -0.20 0.13 8.94
CA GLY A 42 -1.17 1.11 9.41
C GLY A 42 -2.43 1.21 8.56
N ALA A 43 -3.33 2.10 8.97
CA ALA A 43 -4.51 2.51 8.21
C ALA A 43 -4.56 4.03 8.12
N TYR A 44 -4.73 4.55 6.91
CA TYR A 44 -4.55 5.97 6.61
C TYR A 44 -5.81 6.56 5.98
N PRO A 45 -6.12 7.84 6.25
CA PRO A 45 -7.37 8.47 5.78
C PRO A 45 -7.36 8.78 4.27
N SER A 46 -6.23 8.63 3.58
CA SER A 46 -6.12 8.86 2.15
C SER A 46 -5.08 7.94 1.51
N THR A 47 -5.22 7.71 0.21
CA THR A 47 -4.23 6.97 -0.59
C THR A 47 -2.85 7.62 -0.53
N GLU A 48 -2.78 8.95 -0.58
CA GLU A 48 -1.51 9.68 -0.49
C GLU A 48 -0.77 9.39 0.82
N ARG A 49 -1.47 9.46 1.96
CA ARG A 49 -0.88 9.17 3.28
C ARG A 49 -0.46 7.71 3.42
N ALA A 50 -1.24 6.80 2.85
CA ALA A 50 -0.86 5.39 2.78
C ALA A 50 0.41 5.21 1.93
N VAL A 51 0.51 5.87 0.78
CA VAL A 51 1.68 5.79 -0.10
C VAL A 51 2.92 6.37 0.55
N GLU A 52 2.82 7.51 1.22
CA GLU A 52 3.93 8.07 2.01
C GLU A 52 4.47 7.05 3.02
N ALA A 53 3.57 6.40 3.77
CA ALA A 53 3.95 5.37 4.74
C ALA A 53 4.53 4.10 4.07
N GLY A 54 3.94 3.67 2.96
CA GLY A 54 4.42 2.52 2.20
C GLY A 54 5.80 2.74 1.59
N LEU A 55 6.06 3.94 1.05
CA LEU A 55 7.38 4.36 0.59
C LEU A 55 8.38 4.34 1.74
N ALA A 56 8.08 5.01 2.86
CA ALA A 56 8.94 4.99 4.04
C ALA A 56 9.27 3.56 4.51
N ALA A 57 8.29 2.64 4.46
CA ALA A 57 8.46 1.24 4.82
C ALA A 57 9.40 0.47 3.85
N VAL A 58 9.20 0.59 2.52
CA VAL A 58 10.07 -0.09 1.54
C VAL A 58 11.48 0.49 1.49
N HIS A 59 11.70 1.68 2.06
CA HIS A 59 12.99 2.33 2.21
C HIS A 59 13.56 2.25 3.63
N HIS A 60 13.04 1.40 4.53
CA HIS A 60 13.47 1.38 5.94
C HIS A 60 14.98 1.16 6.16
N ASP A 61 15.66 0.45 5.24
CA ASP A 61 17.11 0.24 5.27
C ASP A 61 17.94 1.42 4.75
N ASN A 62 17.29 2.46 4.21
CA ASN A 62 17.94 3.65 3.69
C ASN A 62 17.64 4.87 4.60
N PRO A 63 18.49 5.17 5.59
CA PRO A 63 18.27 6.28 6.52
C PRO A 63 18.28 7.65 5.84
N ASP A 64 18.88 7.77 4.65
CA ASP A 64 18.93 9.00 3.86
C ASP A 64 17.74 9.15 2.90
N TYR A 65 16.79 8.20 2.92
CA TYR A 65 15.61 8.31 2.08
C TYR A 65 14.72 9.48 2.53
N ALA A 66 14.57 10.44 1.64
CA ALA A 66 13.56 11.49 1.75
C ALA A 66 12.51 11.26 0.67
N CYS A 67 11.27 11.08 1.11
CA CYS A 67 10.14 10.86 0.21
C CYS A 67 9.98 12.04 -0.76
N ASN A 68 10.09 11.79 -2.07
CA ASN A 68 9.95 12.82 -3.09
C ASN A 68 8.47 13.03 -3.44
N SER A 69 8.01 14.28 -3.52
CA SER A 69 6.61 14.60 -3.82
C SER A 69 6.14 14.11 -5.18
N ASP A 70 7.04 14.04 -6.18
CA ASP A 70 6.69 13.49 -7.49
C ASP A 70 6.54 11.96 -7.46
N GLU A 71 7.34 11.26 -6.65
CA GLU A 71 7.23 9.82 -6.42
C GLU A 71 5.92 9.50 -5.71
N VAL A 72 5.61 10.24 -4.64
CA VAL A 72 4.32 10.13 -3.92
C VAL A 72 3.15 10.35 -4.87
N ARG A 73 3.20 11.41 -5.69
CA ARG A 73 2.12 11.71 -6.65
C ARG A 73 1.94 10.59 -7.67
N HIS A 74 3.05 10.09 -8.23
CA HIS A 74 3.02 9.00 -9.20
C HIS A 74 2.41 7.74 -8.62
N GLU A 75 2.90 7.29 -7.46
CA GLU A 75 2.45 6.08 -6.80
C GLU A 75 1.02 6.21 -6.27
N THR A 76 0.62 7.39 -5.78
CA THR A 76 -0.76 7.67 -5.39
C THR A 76 -1.72 7.50 -6.56
N GLY A 77 -1.36 7.99 -7.75
CA GLY A 77 -2.16 7.81 -8.95
C GLY A 77 -2.28 6.34 -9.35
N ARG A 78 -1.15 5.62 -9.37
CA ARG A 78 -1.11 4.20 -9.75
C ARG A 78 -1.90 3.31 -8.79
N ILE A 79 -1.67 3.46 -7.49
CA ILE A 79 -2.34 2.68 -6.44
C ILE A 79 -3.81 3.05 -6.38
N GLY A 80 -4.14 4.35 -6.41
CA GLY A 80 -5.51 4.83 -6.41
C GLY A 80 -6.33 4.28 -7.58
N ALA A 81 -5.75 4.20 -8.78
CA ALA A 81 -6.43 3.62 -9.94
C ALA A 81 -6.79 2.14 -9.74
N VAL A 82 -5.90 1.34 -9.14
CA VAL A 82 -6.18 -0.07 -8.85
C VAL A 82 -7.24 -0.21 -7.76
N LEU A 83 -7.12 0.58 -6.68
CA LEU A 83 -8.12 0.58 -5.60
C LEU A 83 -9.52 0.94 -6.11
N ALA A 84 -9.63 1.85 -7.08
CA ALA A 84 -10.91 2.24 -7.66
C ALA A 84 -11.45 1.22 -8.70
N ALA A 85 -10.58 0.45 -9.36
CA ALA A 85 -10.96 -0.48 -10.42
C ALA A 85 -11.42 -1.85 -9.91
N VAL A 86 -11.01 -2.23 -8.69
CA VAL A 86 -11.31 -3.53 -8.09
C VAL A 86 -12.59 -3.45 -7.26
N ASP A 87 -13.50 -4.41 -7.45
CA ASP A 87 -14.64 -4.61 -6.54
C ASP A 87 -14.17 -5.41 -5.31
N TRP A 88 -13.69 -4.68 -4.31
CA TRP A 88 -13.16 -5.26 -3.07
C TRP A 88 -14.21 -5.99 -2.25
N TYR A 89 -15.47 -5.55 -2.33
CA TYR A 89 -16.58 -6.21 -1.63
C TYR A 89 -16.86 -7.60 -2.20
N ALA A 90 -16.82 -7.73 -3.54
CA ALA A 90 -16.92 -9.04 -4.20
C ALA A 90 -15.77 -9.99 -3.82
N LEU A 91 -14.63 -9.46 -3.35
CA LEU A 91 -13.49 -10.24 -2.86
C LEU A 91 -13.56 -10.52 -1.35
N GLY A 92 -14.55 -9.96 -0.63
CA GLY A 92 -14.70 -10.09 0.82
C GLY A 92 -13.77 -9.19 1.63
N TRP A 93 -13.34 -8.04 1.08
CA TRP A 93 -12.36 -7.12 1.66
C TRP A 93 -12.91 -5.73 2.00
#